data_AF-G0H1K3-F1
#
_entry.id   AF-G0H1K3-F1
#
_cell.length_a   1.000
_cell.length_b   1.000
_cell.length_c   1.000
_cell.angle_alpha   90.00
_cell.angle_beta   90.00
_cell.angle_gamma   90.00
#
_symmetry.space_group_name_H-M   'P 1'
#
loop_
_entity.id
_entity.type
_entity.pdbx_description
1 polymer ?
#
loop_
_entity_poly.entity_id
_entity_poly.type
_entity_poly.pdbx_seq_one_letter_code
_entity_poly.pdbx_strand_id
1 'polypeptide(L)'
;MSFEVTFDGMRYSCVNCAYCCSCKNWRVFLSYFDMMRLKGYENYIEKSNSNYEHVLALRNGKCGLIENNLCRIQLEKSYDTKPAMCRLFPFSFMVKWNGDLLLILKHYCSGVQVGKCSKKTIKHAIECCEELYHDQLSEFSLDFAERSDKTSLNEKTEICWEERAELGKYFFKIKKFDSFSEKYSEIFSEDISDSIEKLKSKNSCFDEKTQKLREKETLRYMYELNKREHFRKMSFKKELDNLINVGIIIDDYKDLLKGEGAVDSKLLLN
;
A
#
# COMPACT_ATOMS: atom_id res chain seq x y z
N MET A 1 -9.25 -2.50 -18.44
CA MET A 1 -8.53 -1.70 -17.42
C MET A 1 -7.41 -2.59 -16.88
N SER A 2 -6.18 -2.10 -16.77
CA SER A 2 -5.04 -2.89 -16.27
C SER A 2 -4.61 -2.40 -14.89
N PHE A 3 -4.32 -3.34 -13.98
CA PHE A 3 -3.73 -3.02 -12.69
C PHE A 3 -2.20 -3.07 -12.78
N GLU A 4 -1.54 -1.98 -12.39
CA GLU A 4 -0.10 -1.94 -12.13
C GLU A 4 0.19 -2.46 -10.71
N VAL A 5 1.05 -3.45 -10.55
CA VAL A 5 1.40 -4.01 -9.23
C VAL A 5 2.53 -3.19 -8.60
N THR A 6 2.31 -2.66 -7.40
CA THR A 6 3.29 -1.76 -6.75
C THR A 6 4.27 -2.47 -5.80
N PHE A 7 3.94 -3.65 -5.31
CA PHE A 7 4.64 -4.37 -4.24
C PHE A 7 5.63 -5.44 -4.76
N ASP A 8 6.61 -5.02 -5.56
CA ASP A 8 7.62 -5.94 -6.09
C ASP A 8 8.50 -6.55 -4.99
N GLY A 9 8.72 -7.87 -5.06
CA GLY A 9 9.51 -8.57 -4.06
C GLY A 9 8.79 -8.84 -2.74
N MET A 10 7.47 -8.57 -2.67
CA MET A 10 6.63 -8.82 -1.50
C MET A 10 5.55 -9.85 -1.80
N ARG A 11 5.23 -10.67 -0.80
CA ARG A 11 4.16 -11.68 -0.85
C ARG A 11 3.30 -11.60 0.40
N TYR A 12 2.08 -12.14 0.28
CA TYR A 12 1.16 -12.25 1.39
C TYR A 12 0.80 -13.71 1.65
N SER A 13 0.78 -14.09 2.93
CA SER A 13 0.19 -15.32 3.43
C SER A 13 -0.53 -15.03 4.75
N CYS A 14 -1.83 -15.35 4.83
CA CYS A 14 -2.58 -15.19 6.07
C CYS A 14 -1.96 -16.02 7.21
N VAL A 15 -1.77 -15.40 8.37
CA VAL A 15 -1.25 -16.05 9.59
C VAL A 15 -2.32 -16.22 10.67
N ASN A 16 -3.59 -16.05 10.31
CA ASN A 16 -4.76 -16.20 11.21
C ASN A 16 -4.68 -15.36 12.50
N CYS A 17 -4.11 -14.16 12.41
CA CYS A 17 -3.96 -13.24 13.55
C CYS A 17 -5.22 -12.43 13.88
N ALA A 18 -6.29 -12.59 13.09
CA ALA A 18 -7.55 -11.85 13.17
C ALA A 18 -7.47 -10.31 13.06
N TYR A 19 -6.30 -9.74 12.75
CA TYR A 19 -6.12 -8.29 12.69
C TYR A 19 -7.12 -7.60 11.74
N CYS A 20 -7.39 -8.18 10.56
CA CYS A 20 -8.35 -7.62 9.60
C CYS A 20 -9.79 -7.56 10.14
N CYS A 21 -10.13 -8.40 11.11
CA CYS A 21 -11.43 -8.40 11.79
C CYS A 21 -11.46 -7.46 13.00
N SER A 22 -10.32 -6.92 13.45
CA SER A 22 -10.20 -6.05 14.63
C SER A 22 -9.50 -4.73 14.35
N CYS A 23 -9.32 -4.36 13.08
CA CYS A 23 -8.66 -3.12 12.69
C CYS A 23 -9.61 -1.95 12.96
N LYS A 24 -9.22 -1.03 13.86
CA LYS A 24 -10.09 0.03 14.37
C LYS A 24 -10.64 0.97 13.30
N ASN A 25 -9.85 1.22 12.26
CA ASN A 25 -10.20 2.15 11.17
C ASN A 25 -10.68 1.39 9.92
N TRP A 26 -11.07 0.12 10.07
CA TRP A 26 -11.53 -0.73 8.99
C TRP A 26 -13.00 -1.10 9.21
N ARG A 27 -13.88 -0.53 8.38
CA ARG A 27 -15.27 -0.99 8.25
C ARG A 27 -15.38 -1.83 7.00
N VAL A 28 -16.02 -3.00 7.12
CA VAL A 28 -16.30 -3.86 5.97
C VAL A 28 -17.62 -3.41 5.35
N PHE A 29 -17.52 -2.68 4.25
CA PHE A 29 -18.66 -2.30 3.43
C PHE A 29 -19.15 -3.51 2.63
N LEU A 30 -20.47 -3.56 2.40
CA LEU A 30 -21.14 -4.65 1.73
C LEU A 30 -21.73 -4.14 0.41
N SER A 31 -21.30 -4.75 -0.69
CA SER A 31 -21.95 -4.61 -2.00
C SER A 31 -23.31 -5.31 -2.02
N TYR A 32 -24.09 -5.06 -3.07
CA TYR A 32 -25.33 -5.79 -3.33
C TYR A 32 -25.10 -7.32 -3.37
N PHE A 33 -24.01 -7.77 -4.01
CA PHE A 33 -23.68 -9.20 -4.09
C PHE A 33 -23.25 -9.78 -2.74
N ASP A 34 -22.59 -8.99 -1.89
CA ASP A 34 -22.29 -9.41 -0.52
C ASP A 34 -23.57 -9.66 0.28
N MET A 35 -24.56 -8.76 0.17
CA MET A 35 -25.85 -8.91 0.84
C MET A 35 -26.56 -10.21 0.43
N MET A 36 -26.47 -10.59 -0.85
CA MET A 36 -27.04 -11.87 -1.33
C MET A 36 -26.32 -13.10 -0.76
N ARG A 37 -24.99 -13.04 -0.64
CA ARG A 37 -24.17 -14.13 -0.07
C ARG A 37 -24.36 -14.29 1.45
N LEU A 38 -24.65 -13.19 2.12
CA LEU A 38 -24.79 -13.12 3.58
C LEU A 38 -26.20 -13.42 4.10
N LYS A 39 -27.11 -13.98 3.29
CA LYS A 39 -28.40 -14.50 3.78
C LYS A 39 -28.19 -15.43 4.99
N GLY A 40 -28.88 -15.15 6.08
CA GLY A 40 -28.75 -15.80 7.39
C GLY A 40 -27.80 -15.10 8.38
N TYR A 41 -27.14 -14.00 7.99
CA TYR A 41 -26.28 -13.17 8.86
C TYR A 41 -26.83 -11.77 9.09
N GLU A 42 -28.13 -11.54 8.93
CA GLU A 42 -28.78 -10.23 8.99
C GLU A 42 -28.52 -9.51 10.34
N ASN A 43 -28.46 -10.27 11.44
CA ASN A 43 -28.13 -9.75 12.79
C ASN A 43 -26.68 -9.26 12.96
N TYR A 44 -25.86 -9.38 11.92
CA TYR A 44 -24.48 -8.92 11.86
C TYR A 44 -24.27 -7.87 10.77
N ILE A 45 -25.35 -7.26 10.27
CA ILE A 45 -25.31 -6.22 9.25
C ILE A 45 -25.97 -4.96 9.83
N GLU A 46 -25.29 -3.83 9.66
CA GLU A 46 -25.76 -2.51 10.08
C GLU A 46 -25.95 -1.62 8.84
N LYS A 47 -26.90 -0.69 8.91
CA LYS A 47 -26.99 0.39 7.93
C LYS A 47 -25.84 1.38 8.13
N SER A 48 -25.34 1.91 7.03
CA SER A 48 -24.31 2.94 7.00
C SER A 48 -24.81 4.15 6.21
N ASN A 49 -24.38 5.35 6.61
CA ASN A 49 -24.67 6.60 5.90
C ASN A 49 -23.65 6.89 4.77
N SER A 50 -22.83 5.91 4.41
CA SER A 50 -21.87 6.00 3.30
C SER A 50 -22.52 5.64 1.96
N ASN A 51 -21.78 5.81 0.86
CA ASN A 51 -22.17 5.31 -0.47
C ASN A 51 -22.49 3.80 -0.48
N TYR A 52 -21.90 3.05 0.45
CA TYR A 52 -22.34 1.70 0.77
C TYR A 52 -23.41 1.76 1.86
N GLU A 53 -24.64 1.37 1.52
CA GLU A 53 -25.77 1.40 2.44
C GLU A 53 -25.62 0.46 3.65
N HIS A 54 -24.78 -0.58 3.52
CA HIS A 54 -24.65 -1.64 4.52
C HIS A 54 -23.19 -1.96 4.85
N VAL A 55 -22.95 -2.30 6.11
CA VAL A 55 -21.64 -2.70 6.66
C VAL A 55 -21.78 -3.91 7.57
N LEU A 56 -20.73 -4.71 7.73
CA LEU A 56 -20.69 -5.69 8.83
C LEU A 56 -20.66 -4.97 10.18
N ALA A 57 -21.46 -5.46 11.10
CA ALA A 57 -21.58 -4.97 12.47
C ALA A 57 -20.29 -5.15 13.26
N LEU A 58 -19.99 -4.16 14.11
CA LEU A 58 -18.89 -4.26 15.07
C LEU A 58 -19.44 -4.51 16.48
N ARG A 59 -18.82 -5.45 17.20
CA ARG A 59 -19.06 -5.74 18.61
C ARG A 59 -17.75 -5.56 19.37
N ASN A 60 -17.73 -4.64 20.34
CA ASN A 60 -16.52 -4.28 21.11
C ASN A 60 -15.31 -3.94 20.22
N GLY A 61 -15.55 -3.19 19.13
CA GLY A 61 -14.50 -2.77 18.19
C GLY A 61 -13.96 -3.88 17.30
N LYS A 62 -14.61 -5.04 17.21
CA LYS A 62 -14.25 -6.16 16.33
C LYS A 62 -15.45 -6.57 15.48
N CYS A 63 -15.21 -7.22 14.35
CA CYS A 63 -16.25 -7.83 13.52
C CYS A 63 -17.12 -8.76 14.37
N GLY A 64 -18.43 -8.62 14.32
CA GLY A 64 -19.36 -9.46 15.10
C GLY A 64 -19.33 -10.96 14.73
N LEU A 65 -18.65 -11.32 13.64
CA LEU A 65 -18.51 -12.68 13.12
C LEU A 65 -17.14 -13.31 13.39
N ILE A 66 -16.36 -12.73 14.33
CA ILE A 66 -15.10 -13.32 14.80
C ILE A 66 -15.35 -14.29 15.96
N GLU A 67 -14.78 -15.49 15.87
CA GLU A 67 -14.82 -16.50 16.94
C GLU A 67 -13.46 -17.21 17.00
N ASN A 68 -12.80 -17.22 18.16
CA ASN A 68 -11.47 -17.83 18.34
C ASN A 68 -10.43 -17.40 17.28
N ASN A 69 -10.41 -16.11 16.92
CA ASN A 69 -9.59 -15.53 15.84
C ASN A 69 -9.88 -16.06 14.42
N LEU A 70 -10.98 -16.78 14.24
CA LEU A 70 -11.44 -17.30 12.96
C LEU A 70 -12.71 -16.58 12.51
N CYS A 71 -12.92 -16.55 11.20
CA CYS A 71 -14.09 -15.95 10.60
C CYS A 71 -15.22 -16.97 10.50
N ARG A 72 -16.32 -16.71 11.22
CA ARG A 72 -17.50 -17.60 11.27
C ARG A 72 -18.08 -17.89 9.88
N ILE A 73 -18.15 -16.90 8.99
CA ILE A 73 -18.61 -17.09 7.59
C ILE A 73 -17.81 -18.18 6.88
N GLN A 74 -16.48 -18.17 7.04
CA GLN A 74 -15.62 -19.15 6.38
C GLN A 74 -15.74 -20.54 7.02
N LEU A 75 -15.93 -20.61 8.33
CA LEU A 75 -16.08 -21.88 9.04
C LEU A 75 -17.41 -22.57 8.74
N GLU A 76 -18.51 -21.82 8.73
CA GLU A 76 -19.86 -22.37 8.55
C GLU A 76 -20.21 -22.59 7.08
N LYS A 77 -19.67 -21.77 6.17
CA LYS A 77 -19.93 -21.85 4.73
C LYS A 77 -18.64 -22.10 3.97
N SER A 78 -17.95 -21.05 3.55
CA SER A 78 -16.70 -21.17 2.78
C SER A 78 -15.96 -19.83 2.69
N TYR A 79 -14.72 -19.86 2.21
CA TYR A 79 -13.96 -18.64 1.90
C TYR A 79 -14.70 -17.75 0.88
N ASP A 80 -15.33 -18.35 -0.14
CA ASP A 80 -16.02 -17.62 -1.21
C ASP A 80 -17.31 -16.94 -0.74
N THR A 81 -17.81 -17.27 0.45
CA THR A 81 -18.95 -16.57 1.05
C THR A 81 -18.54 -15.29 1.77
N LYS A 82 -17.25 -15.08 2.04
CA LYS A 82 -16.76 -13.85 2.68
C LYS A 82 -16.99 -12.63 1.77
N PRO A 83 -17.30 -11.45 2.35
CA PRO A 83 -17.45 -10.23 1.57
C PRO A 83 -16.25 -9.94 0.68
N ALA A 84 -16.49 -9.32 -0.48
CA ALA A 84 -15.42 -8.99 -1.43
C ALA A 84 -14.30 -8.19 -0.76
N MET A 85 -14.63 -7.18 0.05
CA MET A 85 -13.68 -6.40 0.83
C MET A 85 -12.87 -7.23 1.85
N CYS A 86 -13.47 -8.28 2.44
CA CYS A 86 -12.76 -9.20 3.32
C CYS A 86 -11.79 -10.12 2.58
N ARG A 87 -12.15 -10.54 1.36
CA ARG A 87 -11.29 -11.38 0.50
C ARG A 87 -10.18 -10.57 -0.17
N LEU A 88 -10.41 -9.28 -0.39
CA LEU A 88 -9.44 -8.34 -0.93
C LEU A 88 -8.30 -8.06 0.05
N PHE A 89 -8.57 -7.94 1.35
CA PHE A 89 -7.54 -7.64 2.35
C PHE A 89 -6.40 -8.69 2.36
N PRO A 90 -5.11 -8.30 2.42
CA PRO A 90 -4.57 -6.95 2.67
C PRO A 90 -4.29 -6.15 1.41
N PHE A 91 -4.81 -6.54 0.25
CA PHE A 91 -4.69 -5.73 -0.95
C PHE A 91 -5.69 -4.56 -0.92
N SER A 92 -5.43 -3.58 -1.77
CA SER A 92 -6.30 -2.47 -2.09
C SER A 92 -5.87 -1.93 -3.45
N PHE A 93 -6.51 -0.87 -3.92
CA PHE A 93 -6.01 -0.14 -5.06
C PHE A 93 -5.90 1.36 -4.77
N MET A 94 -5.14 2.05 -5.62
CA MET A 94 -5.08 3.50 -5.75
C MET A 94 -5.22 3.84 -7.24
N VAL A 95 -5.49 5.10 -7.56
CA VAL A 95 -5.56 5.57 -8.95
C VAL A 95 -4.32 6.40 -9.25
N LYS A 96 -3.60 6.03 -10.30
CA LYS A 96 -2.43 6.72 -10.82
C LYS A 96 -2.81 8.06 -11.45
N TRP A 97 -1.87 8.98 -11.64
CA TRP A 97 -2.12 10.29 -12.26
C TRP A 97 -2.85 10.21 -13.61
N ASN A 98 -2.63 9.15 -14.39
CA ASN A 98 -3.24 8.94 -15.72
C ASN A 98 -4.56 8.16 -15.68
N GLY A 99 -5.07 7.82 -14.49
CA GLY A 99 -6.28 7.02 -14.31
C GLY A 99 -6.05 5.51 -14.24
N ASP A 100 -4.83 5.00 -14.46
CA ASP A 100 -4.53 3.58 -14.30
C ASP A 100 -4.73 3.14 -12.83
N LEU A 101 -5.15 1.90 -12.63
CA LEU A 101 -5.32 1.35 -11.29
C LEU A 101 -4.00 0.76 -10.79
N LEU A 102 -3.62 1.12 -9.57
CA LEU A 102 -2.44 0.63 -8.88
C LEU A 102 -2.88 -0.40 -7.84
N LEU A 103 -2.51 -1.67 -8.00
CA LEU A 103 -2.71 -2.67 -6.96
C LEU A 103 -1.65 -2.50 -5.86
N ILE A 104 -2.09 -2.31 -4.63
CA ILE A 104 -1.25 -2.06 -3.46
C ILE A 104 -1.39 -3.16 -2.41
N LEU A 105 -0.34 -3.34 -1.60
CA LEU A 105 -0.31 -4.30 -0.50
C LEU A 105 -0.14 -3.56 0.82
N LYS A 106 -1.03 -3.80 1.79
CA LYS A 106 -0.94 -3.14 3.08
C LYS A 106 0.09 -3.82 3.98
N HIS A 107 1.27 -3.22 4.09
CA HIS A 107 2.43 -3.73 4.84
C HIS A 107 2.19 -3.81 6.33
N TYR A 108 1.19 -3.10 6.86
CA TYR A 108 0.79 -3.25 8.26
C TYR A 108 0.15 -4.63 8.56
N CYS A 109 -0.17 -5.43 7.55
CA CYS A 109 -0.62 -6.80 7.76
C CYS A 109 0.55 -7.72 8.11
N SER A 110 0.46 -8.42 9.25
CA SER A 110 1.50 -9.37 9.70
C SER A 110 1.69 -10.60 8.80
N GLY A 111 0.83 -10.81 7.81
CA GLY A 111 1.00 -11.84 6.78
C GLY A 111 1.92 -11.44 5.63
N VAL A 112 2.39 -10.19 5.59
CA VAL A 112 3.30 -9.69 4.56
C VAL A 112 4.71 -10.19 4.82
N GLN A 113 5.38 -10.65 3.76
CA GLN A 113 6.70 -11.25 3.81
C GLN A 113 7.51 -10.87 2.56
N VAL A 114 8.83 -10.89 2.68
CA VAL A 114 9.72 -10.83 1.51
C VAL A 114 9.52 -12.08 0.64
N GLY A 115 9.37 -11.89 -0.66
CA GLY A 115 9.23 -12.94 -1.65
C GLY A 115 8.32 -12.53 -2.81
N LYS A 116 8.35 -13.27 -3.92
CA LYS A 116 7.51 -12.95 -5.08
C LYS A 116 6.05 -13.34 -4.81
N CYS A 117 5.11 -12.39 -4.95
CA CYS A 117 3.68 -12.71 -4.96
C CYS A 117 3.31 -13.58 -6.17
N SER A 118 2.42 -14.54 -5.97
CA SER A 118 1.99 -15.45 -7.04
C SER A 118 1.02 -14.73 -8.00
N LYS A 119 1.09 -15.07 -9.30
CA LYS A 119 0.12 -14.56 -10.29
C LYS A 119 -1.33 -14.89 -9.90
N LYS A 120 -1.56 -16.04 -9.26
CA LYS A 120 -2.88 -16.46 -8.76
C LYS A 120 -3.39 -15.50 -7.69
N THR A 121 -2.53 -15.12 -6.74
CA THR A 121 -2.88 -14.17 -5.67
C THR A 121 -3.17 -12.78 -6.23
N ILE A 122 -2.36 -12.30 -7.17
CA ILE A 122 -2.58 -11.01 -7.84
C ILE A 122 -3.91 -11.02 -8.59
N LYS A 123 -4.17 -12.06 -9.39
CA LYS A 123 -5.44 -12.22 -10.12
C LYS A 123 -6.63 -12.22 -9.16
N HIS A 124 -6.57 -13.00 -8.09
CA HIS A 124 -7.61 -13.05 -7.07
C HIS A 124 -7.89 -11.68 -6.42
N ALA A 125 -6.84 -10.91 -6.12
CA ALA A 125 -6.99 -9.56 -5.56
C ALA A 125 -7.67 -8.61 -6.55
N ILE A 126 -7.32 -8.69 -7.84
CA ILE A 126 -7.97 -7.91 -8.90
C ILE A 126 -9.45 -8.28 -9.01
N GLU A 127 -9.77 -9.58 -9.06
CA GLU A 127 -11.16 -10.07 -9.13
C GLU A 127 -12.00 -9.59 -7.92
N CYS A 128 -11.43 -9.60 -6.71
CA CYS A 128 -12.10 -9.07 -5.52
C CYS A 128 -12.31 -7.56 -5.60
N CYS A 129 -11.40 -6.82 -6.22
CA CYS A 129 -11.52 -5.37 -6.44
C CYS A 129 -12.63 -5.07 -7.46
N GLU A 130 -12.61 -5.76 -8.59
CA GLU A 130 -13.64 -5.68 -9.64
C GLU A 130 -15.02 -6.03 -9.10
N GLU A 131 -15.15 -7.04 -8.24
CA GLU A 131 -16.42 -7.37 -7.61
C GLU A 131 -16.89 -6.30 -6.60
N LEU A 132 -15.96 -5.76 -5.80
CA LEU A 132 -16.30 -4.79 -4.74
C LEU A 132 -16.77 -3.44 -5.31
N TYR A 133 -16.18 -3.01 -6.42
CA TYR A 133 -16.40 -1.68 -6.98
C TYR A 133 -17.18 -1.71 -8.31
N HIS A 134 -17.25 -2.84 -9.00
CA HIS A 134 -18.03 -3.05 -10.23
C HIS A 134 -17.85 -1.87 -11.22
N ASP A 135 -18.94 -1.20 -11.60
CA ASP A 135 -18.93 -0.08 -12.56
C ASP A 135 -18.28 1.20 -12.00
N GLN A 136 -18.10 1.29 -10.67
CA GLN A 136 -17.48 2.44 -10.02
C GLN A 136 -15.97 2.51 -10.30
N LEU A 137 -15.33 1.42 -10.72
CA LEU A 137 -13.89 1.45 -11.06
C LEU A 137 -13.59 2.41 -12.22
N SER A 138 -14.46 2.46 -13.23
CA SER A 138 -14.34 3.43 -14.32
C SER A 138 -14.53 4.86 -13.85
N GLU A 139 -15.49 5.09 -12.95
CA GLU A 139 -15.71 6.41 -12.35
C GLU A 139 -14.48 6.86 -11.56
N PHE A 140 -13.92 5.99 -10.71
CA PHE A 140 -12.70 6.30 -9.97
C PHE A 140 -11.50 6.57 -10.88
N SER A 141 -11.33 5.79 -11.94
CA SER A 141 -10.26 6.01 -12.92
C SER A 141 -10.32 7.42 -13.51
N LEU A 142 -11.52 7.92 -13.83
CA LEU A 142 -11.72 9.26 -14.39
C LEU A 142 -11.65 10.37 -13.32
N ASP A 143 -12.28 10.18 -12.17
CA ASP A 143 -12.43 11.19 -11.14
C ASP A 143 -11.12 11.49 -10.40
N PHE A 144 -10.26 10.47 -10.23
CA PHE A 144 -9.00 10.59 -9.52
C PHE A 144 -7.78 10.79 -10.43
N ALA A 145 -7.96 10.78 -11.75
CA ALA A 145 -6.93 11.17 -12.69
C ALA A 145 -6.62 12.68 -12.58
N GLU A 146 -5.36 13.05 -12.83
CA GLU A 146 -4.95 14.43 -12.89
C GLU A 146 -5.41 15.05 -14.22
N ARG A 147 -6.03 16.22 -14.15
CA ARG A 147 -6.51 16.94 -15.35
C ARG A 147 -5.38 17.61 -16.14
N SER A 148 -4.26 17.86 -15.47
CA SER A 148 -3.06 18.48 -16.03
C SER A 148 -2.05 17.40 -16.41
N ASP A 149 -1.44 17.52 -17.59
CA ASP A 149 -0.29 16.71 -18.00
C ASP A 149 1.01 17.12 -17.27
N LYS A 150 0.99 18.29 -16.62
CA LYS A 150 2.12 18.86 -15.87
C LYS A 150 2.03 18.61 -14.37
N THR A 151 3.22 18.51 -13.79
CA THR A 151 3.52 18.45 -12.36
C THR A 151 4.78 19.27 -12.07
N SER A 152 5.21 19.34 -10.82
CA SER A 152 6.40 20.12 -10.43
C SER A 152 7.58 19.22 -10.07
N LEU A 153 8.75 19.52 -10.64
CA LEU A 153 10.02 18.93 -10.22
C LEU A 153 10.47 19.57 -8.90
N ASN A 154 10.41 20.90 -8.84
CA ASN A 154 10.72 21.73 -7.68
C ASN A 154 9.83 23.00 -7.71
N GLU A 155 10.11 24.00 -6.88
CA GLU A 155 9.27 25.22 -6.79
C GLU A 155 9.32 26.13 -8.03
N LYS A 156 10.32 25.95 -8.91
CA LYS A 156 10.57 26.79 -10.08
C LYS A 156 10.48 26.03 -11.42
N THR A 157 10.46 24.71 -11.39
CA THR A 157 10.54 23.86 -12.60
C THR A 157 9.34 22.94 -12.67
N GLU A 158 8.60 23.05 -13.78
CA GLU A 158 7.53 22.13 -14.15
C GLU A 158 8.05 21.05 -15.11
N ILE A 159 7.50 19.85 -14.97
CA ILE A 159 7.79 18.67 -15.80
C ILE A 159 6.48 17.95 -16.13
N CYS A 160 6.48 17.01 -17.09
CA CYS A 160 5.31 16.16 -17.28
C CYS A 160 5.26 14.99 -16.30
N TRP A 161 4.10 14.37 -16.16
CA TRP A 161 3.94 13.21 -15.27
C TRP A 161 4.75 11.99 -15.72
N GLU A 162 4.91 11.78 -17.03
CA GLU A 162 5.74 10.71 -17.58
C GLU A 162 7.21 10.90 -17.21
N GLU A 163 7.71 12.13 -17.32
CA GLU A 163 9.07 12.48 -16.90
C GLU A 163 9.25 12.23 -15.39
N ARG A 164 8.28 12.62 -14.56
CA ARG A 164 8.30 12.31 -13.11
C ARG A 164 8.35 10.80 -12.84
N ALA A 165 7.58 10.01 -13.59
CA ALA A 165 7.59 8.55 -13.45
C ALA A 165 8.94 7.92 -13.87
N GLU A 166 9.58 8.45 -14.92
CA GLU A 166 10.93 8.03 -15.32
C GLU A 166 11.99 8.46 -14.30
N LEU A 167 11.86 9.65 -13.71
CA LEU A 167 12.71 10.07 -12.59
C LEU A 167 12.55 9.13 -11.39
N GLY A 168 11.32 8.73 -11.03
CA GLY A 168 11.08 7.71 -10.00
C GLY A 168 11.84 6.40 -10.28
N LYS A 169 11.80 5.90 -11.52
CA LYS A 169 12.61 4.73 -11.93
C LYS A 169 14.10 5.00 -11.84
N TYR A 170 14.55 6.19 -12.25
CA TYR A 170 15.95 6.59 -12.23
C TYR A 170 16.51 6.57 -10.80
N PHE A 171 15.79 7.18 -9.86
CA PHE A 171 16.18 7.26 -8.45
C PHE A 171 16.16 5.92 -7.74
N PHE A 172 15.19 5.05 -8.03
CA PHE A 172 14.90 3.92 -7.15
C PHE A 172 15.22 2.52 -7.72
N LYS A 173 15.52 2.37 -9.02
CA LYS A 173 15.98 1.07 -9.56
C LYS A 173 17.42 0.70 -9.15
N ILE A 174 18.09 1.59 -8.44
CA ILE A 174 19.39 1.35 -7.80
C ILE A 174 19.23 0.53 -6.52
N LYS A 175 20.35 0.09 -5.93
CA LYS A 175 20.37 -0.74 -4.72
C LYS A 175 21.30 -0.20 -3.63
N LYS A 176 21.77 1.04 -3.80
CA LYS A 176 22.74 1.70 -2.92
C LYS A 176 22.34 3.14 -2.69
N PHE A 177 22.42 3.60 -1.45
CA PHE A 177 22.18 4.97 -1.01
C PHE A 177 23.21 5.94 -1.59
N ASP A 178 24.47 5.52 -1.76
CA ASP A 178 25.47 6.40 -2.41
C ASP A 178 25.05 6.77 -3.83
N SER A 179 24.65 5.77 -4.61
CA SER A 179 24.11 6.00 -5.96
C SER A 179 22.81 6.80 -5.95
N PHE A 180 22.05 6.79 -4.84
CA PHE A 180 20.87 7.63 -4.69
C PHE A 180 21.29 9.09 -4.48
N SER A 181 22.28 9.31 -3.61
CA SER A 181 22.87 10.62 -3.31
C SER A 181 23.45 11.28 -4.55
N GLU A 182 24.25 10.54 -5.33
CA GLU A 182 24.87 11.01 -6.58
C GLU A 182 23.81 11.50 -7.56
N LYS A 183 22.74 10.71 -7.76
CA LYS A 183 21.61 11.07 -8.64
C LYS A 183 20.81 12.26 -8.12
N TYR A 184 20.69 12.39 -6.80
CA TYR A 184 20.02 13.54 -6.21
C TYR A 184 20.79 14.82 -6.50
N SER A 185 22.11 14.78 -6.30
CA SER A 185 22.99 15.91 -6.59
C SER A 185 22.99 16.25 -8.09
N GLU A 186 22.98 15.24 -8.96
CA GLU A 186 22.88 15.44 -10.42
C GLU A 186 21.64 16.23 -10.83
N ILE A 187 20.46 15.89 -10.27
CA ILE A 187 19.19 16.49 -10.67
C ILE A 187 18.93 17.84 -9.99
N PHE A 188 19.32 17.99 -8.72
CA PHE A 188 18.98 19.16 -7.92
C PHE A 188 20.16 20.07 -7.58
N SER A 189 21.39 19.68 -7.92
CA SER A 189 22.62 20.40 -7.53
C SER A 189 22.72 20.64 -6.02
N GLU A 190 22.22 19.69 -5.23
CA GLU A 190 22.16 19.75 -3.77
C GLU A 190 22.83 18.54 -3.15
N ASP A 191 23.45 18.75 -1.99
CA ASP A 191 24.10 17.69 -1.22
C ASP A 191 23.15 17.16 -0.13
N ILE A 192 22.88 15.86 -0.17
CA ILE A 192 22.07 15.15 0.83
C ILE A 192 22.90 14.12 1.61
N SER A 193 24.23 14.21 1.55
CA SER A 193 25.15 13.24 2.17
C SER A 193 24.87 13.06 3.68
N ASP A 194 24.59 14.13 4.42
CA ASP A 194 24.22 14.06 5.84
C ASP A 194 22.98 13.18 6.09
N SER A 195 21.97 13.28 5.22
CA SER A 195 20.75 12.47 5.33
C SER A 195 21.01 11.01 4.96
N ILE A 196 21.88 10.77 3.99
CA ILE A 196 22.32 9.43 3.58
C ILE A 196 23.18 8.78 4.66
N GLU A 197 24.05 9.53 5.32
CA GLU A 197 24.84 9.06 6.45
C GLU A 197 23.95 8.68 7.63
N LYS A 198 22.87 9.43 7.90
CA LYS A 198 21.86 9.05 8.90
C LYS A 198 21.25 7.67 8.59
N LEU A 199 20.83 7.41 7.35
CA LEU A 199 20.34 6.09 6.92
C LEU A 199 21.39 5.01 7.17
N LYS A 200 22.63 5.23 6.71
CA LYS A 200 23.73 4.25 6.86
C LYS A 200 24.10 3.97 8.31
N SER A 201 24.14 5.00 9.15
CA SER A 201 24.55 4.91 10.55
C SER A 201 23.64 3.95 11.35
N LYS A 202 22.35 3.91 11.02
CA LYS A 202 21.37 3.00 11.65
C LYS A 202 21.64 1.53 11.33
N ASN A 203 22.32 1.27 10.21
CA ASN A 203 22.67 -0.06 9.77
C ASN A 203 24.07 -0.51 10.23
N SER A 204 24.87 0.38 10.82
CA SER A 204 26.26 0.11 11.21
C SER A 204 26.45 -1.05 12.20
N CYS A 205 25.42 -1.39 12.97
CA CYS A 205 25.45 -2.49 13.94
C CYS A 205 25.25 -3.88 13.34
N PHE A 206 24.92 -3.98 12.04
CA PHE A 206 24.73 -5.24 11.33
C PHE A 206 26.00 -5.65 10.57
N ASP A 207 26.11 -6.93 10.21
CA ASP A 207 27.15 -7.39 9.30
C ASP A 207 26.97 -6.81 7.88
N GLU A 208 28.04 -6.76 7.09
CA GLU A 208 28.06 -6.14 5.76
C GLU A 208 26.98 -6.69 4.81
N LYS A 209 26.70 -8.00 4.87
CA LYS A 209 25.69 -8.63 4.02
C LYS A 209 24.29 -8.16 4.42
N THR A 210 24.02 -8.08 5.73
CA THR A 210 22.77 -7.55 6.26
C THR A 210 22.62 -6.06 5.96
N GLN A 211 23.68 -5.26 6.06
CA GLN A 211 23.66 -3.84 5.69
C GLN A 211 23.24 -3.64 4.23
N LYS A 212 23.88 -4.35 3.29
CA LYS A 212 23.55 -4.32 1.86
C LYS A 212 22.11 -4.75 1.57
N LEU A 213 21.63 -5.76 2.29
CA LEU A 213 20.23 -6.19 2.16
C LEU A 213 19.28 -5.11 2.64
N ARG A 214 19.56 -4.50 3.80
CA ARG A 214 18.69 -3.48 4.38
C ARG A 214 18.60 -2.26 3.48
N GLU A 215 19.73 -1.75 3.00
CA GLU A 215 19.80 -0.65 2.03
C GLU A 215 18.94 -0.91 0.78
N LYS A 216 19.06 -2.12 0.21
CA LYS A 216 18.23 -2.54 -0.93
C LYS A 216 16.73 -2.56 -0.60
N GLU A 217 16.35 -3.08 0.55
CA GLU A 217 14.93 -3.20 0.94
C GLU A 217 14.31 -1.86 1.33
N THR A 218 15.08 -0.96 1.96
CA THR A 218 14.66 0.42 2.26
C THR A 218 14.41 1.18 0.96
N LEU A 219 15.32 1.12 -0.02
CA LEU A 219 15.11 1.72 -1.34
C LEU A 219 13.94 1.09 -2.10
N ARG A 220 13.74 -0.23 -2.00
CA ARG A 220 12.58 -0.93 -2.58
C ARG A 220 11.27 -0.39 -2.03
N TYR A 221 11.17 -0.19 -0.71
CA TYR A 221 9.95 0.34 -0.11
C TYR A 221 9.72 1.82 -0.44
N MET A 222 10.78 2.65 -0.44
CA MET A 222 10.68 4.04 -0.92
C MET A 222 10.16 4.09 -2.37
N TYR A 223 10.65 3.17 -3.23
CA TYR A 223 10.15 3.07 -4.60
C TYR A 223 8.68 2.67 -4.66
N GLU A 224 8.28 1.72 -3.81
CA GLU A 224 6.90 1.29 -3.73
C GLU A 224 5.97 2.45 -3.32
N LEU A 225 6.36 3.28 -2.34
CA LEU A 225 5.60 4.48 -1.98
C LEU A 225 5.56 5.54 -3.10
N ASN A 226 6.65 5.72 -3.84
CA ASN A 226 6.68 6.57 -5.02
C ASN A 226 5.71 6.05 -6.10
N LYS A 227 5.72 4.75 -6.40
CA LYS A 227 4.79 4.12 -7.36
C LYS A 227 3.33 4.24 -6.93
N ARG A 228 3.05 4.21 -5.62
CA ARG A 228 1.72 4.42 -5.06
C ARG A 228 1.24 5.87 -5.13
N GLU A 229 2.12 6.79 -5.52
CA GLU A 229 1.80 8.21 -5.67
C GLU A 229 1.27 8.89 -4.40
N HIS A 230 1.64 8.38 -3.22
CA HIS A 230 1.19 8.94 -1.93
C HIS A 230 1.48 10.44 -1.79
N PHE A 231 2.57 10.91 -2.39
CA PHE A 231 3.03 12.30 -2.30
C PHE A 231 2.90 13.06 -3.62
N ARG A 232 2.07 12.60 -4.57
CA ARG A 232 2.00 13.17 -5.94
C ARG A 232 1.64 14.65 -5.99
N LYS A 233 0.90 15.15 -4.99
CA LYS A 233 0.51 16.56 -4.88
C LYS A 233 1.66 17.49 -4.45
N MET A 234 2.79 16.93 -4.03
CA MET A 234 4.02 17.67 -3.74
C MET A 234 4.90 17.74 -4.99
N SER A 235 5.85 18.68 -5.03
CA SER A 235 6.92 18.63 -6.02
C SER A 235 7.74 17.36 -5.85
N PHE A 236 8.32 16.85 -6.94
CA PHE A 236 9.09 15.61 -6.90
C PHE A 236 10.27 15.70 -5.91
N LYS A 237 10.94 16.85 -5.82
CA LYS A 237 11.97 17.09 -4.80
C LYS A 237 11.44 16.89 -3.37
N LYS A 238 10.32 17.53 -3.01
CA LYS A 238 9.70 17.40 -1.68
C LYS A 238 9.24 15.97 -1.40
N GLU A 239 8.78 15.25 -2.41
CA GLU A 239 8.50 13.82 -2.31
C GLU A 239 9.77 13.02 -1.95
N LEU A 240 10.90 13.25 -2.64
CA LEU A 240 12.16 12.56 -2.33
C LEU A 240 12.64 12.85 -0.90
N ASP A 241 12.57 14.10 -0.45
CA ASP A 241 12.90 14.49 0.94
C ASP A 241 12.05 13.70 1.95
N ASN A 242 10.74 13.57 1.68
CA ASN A 242 9.84 12.78 2.52
C ASN A 242 10.16 11.29 2.48
N LEU A 243 10.52 10.75 1.30
CA LEU A 243 10.91 9.35 1.16
C LEU A 243 12.22 9.04 1.89
N ILE A 244 13.19 9.96 1.91
CA ILE A 244 14.41 9.83 2.73
C ILE A 244 14.03 9.75 4.21
N ASN A 245 13.14 10.63 4.70
CA ASN A 245 12.65 10.58 6.07
C ASN A 245 11.92 9.26 6.39
N VAL A 246 11.14 8.73 5.45
CA VAL A 246 10.54 7.40 5.58
C VAL A 246 11.62 6.33 5.72
N GLY A 247 12.67 6.36 4.90
CA GLY A 247 13.80 5.43 5.02
C GLY A 247 14.43 5.46 6.41
N ILE A 248 14.63 6.67 6.98
CA ILE A 248 15.18 6.84 8.33
C ILE A 248 14.28 6.19 9.38
N ILE A 249 12.96 6.39 9.27
CA ILE A 249 11.97 5.81 10.19
C ILE A 249 11.98 4.29 10.11
N ILE A 250 12.11 3.70 8.91
CA ILE A 250 12.10 2.24 8.74
C ILE A 250 13.38 1.64 9.30
N ASP A 251 14.53 2.29 9.07
CA ASP A 251 15.83 1.80 9.53
C ASP A 251 15.98 1.85 11.06
N ASP A 252 15.14 2.61 11.78
CA ASP A 252 15.03 2.54 13.25
C ASP A 252 14.50 1.17 13.76
N TYR A 253 13.89 0.37 12.89
CA TYR A 253 13.39 -0.95 13.24
C TYR A 253 14.43 -2.03 12.92
N LYS A 254 14.69 -2.90 13.90
CA LYS A 254 15.50 -4.11 13.70
C LYS A 254 14.94 -4.99 12.57
N ASP A 255 13.62 -5.05 12.45
CA ASP A 255 12.90 -5.73 11.38
C ASP A 255 12.28 -4.69 10.45
N LEU A 256 12.80 -4.57 9.23
CA LEU A 256 12.35 -3.58 8.25
C LEU A 256 10.85 -3.72 7.95
N LEU A 257 10.31 -4.93 7.89
CA LEU A 257 8.89 -5.13 7.59
C LEU A 257 7.98 -4.54 8.68
N LYS A 258 8.44 -4.51 9.93
CA LYS A 258 7.73 -3.80 11.01
C LYS A 258 7.78 -2.30 10.83
N GLY A 259 8.91 -1.77 10.38
CA GLY A 259 9.07 -0.35 10.04
C GLY A 259 8.16 0.04 8.88
N GLU A 260 8.16 -0.75 7.80
CA GLU A 260 7.26 -0.58 6.66
C GLU A 260 5.80 -0.60 7.11
N GLY A 261 5.39 -1.59 7.90
CA GLY A 261 4.03 -1.66 8.44
C GLY A 261 3.64 -0.48 9.33
N ALA A 262 4.58 0.07 10.10
CA ALA A 262 4.33 1.27 10.91
C ALA A 262 4.14 2.52 10.05
N VAL A 263 4.93 2.69 8.98
CA VAL A 263 4.78 3.77 8.01
C VAL A 263 3.47 3.61 7.23
N ASP A 264 3.21 2.42 6.71
CA ASP A 264 2.01 2.10 5.92
C ASP A 264 0.72 2.33 6.74
N SER A 265 0.72 1.95 8.02
CA SER A 265 -0.39 2.25 8.93
C SER A 265 -0.64 3.75 9.05
N LYS A 266 0.42 4.55 9.20
CA LYS A 266 0.29 6.01 9.33
C LYS A 266 -0.22 6.67 8.05
N LEU A 267 0.12 6.11 6.89
CA LEU A 267 -0.30 6.64 5.59
C LEU A 267 -1.73 6.23 5.19
N LEU A 268 -2.20 5.07 5.65
CA LEU A 268 -3.46 4.48 5.19
C LEU A 268 -4.58 4.46 6.24
N LEU A 269 -4.26 4.61 7.53
CA LEU A 269 -5.25 4.50 8.61
C LEU A 269 -5.46 5.81 9.38
N ASN A 270 -4.59 6.81 9.22
CA ASN A 270 -4.75 8.14 9.81
C ASN A 270 -5.19 9.15 8.75
#